data_AF-A0A7W7MMU0-F1
#
_entry.id   AF-A0A7W7MMU0-F1
#
_cell.length_a   1.000
_cell.length_b   1.000
_cell.length_c   1.000
_cell.angle_alpha   90.00
_cell.angle_beta   90.00
_cell.angle_gamma   90.00
#
_symmetry.space_group_name_H-M   'P 1'
#
loop_
_entity.id
_entity.type
_entity.pdbx_description
1 polymer ?
#
loop_
_entity_poly.entity_id
_entity_poly.type
_entity_poly.pdbx_seq_one_letter_code
_entity_poly.pdbx_strand_id
1 'polypeptide(L)'
;MDRRSAEPRGLVGRSLIAAAVFAGAVVPGWTFGELAERWTGQGLLDWAVTCAWSGLAVLVLGPYCSYRRRDAALGLVPLYGWYLVSLLSWRVALLPLRDWEPRDDEFWRARWLTGDLVGYWRADQLPRPGRRPAHPARPRCSVHGRW
;
A
#
# COMPACT_ATOMS: atom_id res chain seq x y z
N MET A 1 -19.47 -16.88 -5.56
CA MET A 1 -18.57 -15.72 -5.42
C MET A 1 -17.44 -15.91 -6.43
N ASP A 2 -17.55 -15.25 -7.58
CA ASP A 2 -16.58 -15.37 -8.65
C ASP A 2 -15.20 -14.95 -8.18
N ARG A 3 -14.26 -15.90 -8.17
CA ARG A 3 -12.83 -15.61 -8.09
C ARG A 3 -12.49 -14.84 -9.37
N ARG A 4 -12.51 -13.50 -9.31
CA ARG A 4 -11.94 -12.69 -10.39
C ARG A 4 -10.49 -13.12 -10.58
N SER A 5 -10.23 -13.84 -11.65
CA SER A 5 -8.92 -14.00 -12.25
C SER A 5 -8.43 -12.58 -12.51
N ALA A 6 -7.56 -12.08 -11.63
CA ALA A 6 -6.99 -10.76 -11.83
C ALA A 6 -6.07 -10.89 -13.04
N GLU A 7 -6.47 -10.36 -14.19
CA GLU A 7 -5.56 -10.22 -15.31
C GLU A 7 -4.49 -9.17 -14.98
N PRO A 8 -3.25 -9.34 -15.45
CA PRO A 8 -2.23 -8.30 -15.34
C PRO A 8 -2.73 -7.05 -16.09
N ARG A 9 -2.93 -5.95 -15.35
CA ARG A 9 -3.30 -4.66 -15.93
C ARG A 9 -2.31 -4.30 -17.04
N GLY A 10 -2.80 -3.87 -18.20
CA GLY A 10 -1.96 -3.43 -19.32
C GLY A 10 -1.03 -2.27 -18.92
N LEU A 11 0.09 -2.14 -19.64
CA LEU A 11 1.17 -1.20 -19.33
C LEU A 11 0.68 0.25 -19.21
N VAL A 12 -0.25 0.66 -20.08
CA VAL A 12 -0.88 1.99 -20.06
C VAL A 12 -1.67 2.24 -18.77
N GLY A 13 -2.47 1.24 -18.34
CA GLY A 13 -3.25 1.34 -17.10
C GLY A 13 -2.36 1.44 -15.87
N ARG A 14 -1.24 0.71 -15.85
CA ARG A 14 -0.23 0.81 -14.79
C ARG A 14 0.40 2.20 -14.77
N SER A 15 0.83 2.72 -15.91
CA SER A 15 1.44 4.05 -16.00
C SER A 15 0.48 5.16 -15.57
N LEU A 16 -0.80 5.09 -15.97
CA LEU A 16 -1.81 6.08 -15.56
C LEU A 16 -2.06 6.06 -14.04
N ILE A 17 -2.19 4.87 -13.45
CA ILE A 17 -2.36 4.74 -11.99
C ILE A 17 -1.11 5.24 -11.26
N ALA A 18 0.08 4.84 -11.70
CA ALA A 18 1.33 5.29 -11.10
C ALA A 18 1.46 6.81 -11.17
N ALA A 19 1.17 7.41 -12.32
CA ALA A 19 1.20 8.86 -12.50
C ALA A 19 0.18 9.57 -11.62
N ALA A 20 -1.04 9.04 -11.51
CA ALA A 20 -2.08 9.62 -10.65
C ALA A 20 -1.71 9.55 -9.16
N VAL A 21 -1.17 8.41 -8.70
CA VAL A 21 -0.72 8.25 -7.31
C VAL A 21 0.48 9.16 -7.02
N PHE A 22 1.43 9.25 -7.95
CA PHE A 22 2.59 10.15 -7.82
C PHE A 22 2.16 11.62 -7.77
N ALA A 23 1.29 12.05 -8.69
CA ALA A 23 0.76 13.40 -8.71
C ALA A 23 0.04 13.73 -7.40
N GLY A 24 -0.82 12.84 -6.90
CA GLY A 24 -1.50 13.02 -5.62
C GLY A 24 -0.55 13.04 -4.40
N ALA A 25 0.61 12.39 -4.51
CA ALA A 25 1.61 12.36 -3.45
C ALA A 25 2.58 13.56 -3.48
N VAL A 26 2.78 14.21 -4.64
CA VAL A 26 3.77 15.30 -4.80
C VAL A 26 3.12 16.67 -4.92
N VAL A 27 2.10 16.82 -5.77
CA VAL A 27 1.47 18.12 -6.08
C VAL A 27 0.94 18.82 -4.83
N PRO A 28 0.25 18.13 -3.89
CA PRO A 28 -0.23 18.81 -2.70
C PRO A 28 0.91 19.36 -1.84
N GLY A 29 2.05 18.65 -1.76
CA GLY A 29 3.23 19.08 -1.03
C GLY A 29 3.75 20.44 -1.53
N TRP A 30 3.89 20.60 -2.85
CA TRP A 30 4.28 21.87 -3.46
C TRP A 30 3.23 22.97 -3.22
N THR A 31 1.95 22.66 -3.38
CA THR A 31 0.90 23.68 -3.18
C THR A 31 0.80 24.16 -1.73
N PHE A 32 0.97 23.26 -0.76
CA PHE A 32 0.96 23.64 0.66
C PHE A 32 2.24 24.36 1.07
N GLY A 33 3.38 23.96 0.52
CA GLY A 33 4.67 24.61 0.76
C GLY A 33 4.68 26.05 0.26
N GLU A 34 4.29 26.27 -1.00
CA GLU A 34 4.15 27.62 -1.57
C GLU A 34 3.14 28.47 -0.78
N LEU A 35 2.01 27.89 -0.35
CA LEU A 35 1.01 28.63 0.42
C LEU A 35 1.57 29.05 1.79
N ALA A 36 2.30 28.17 2.46
CA ALA A 36 2.95 28.44 3.74
C ALA A 36 4.02 29.53 3.60
N GLU A 37 4.86 29.47 2.56
CA GLU A 37 5.84 30.50 2.27
C GLU A 37 5.19 31.84 1.96
N ARG A 38 4.16 31.89 1.10
CA ARG A 38 3.44 33.14 0.79
C ARG A 38 2.81 33.78 2.02
N TRP A 39 2.35 32.99 2.99
CA TRP A 39 1.75 33.48 4.22
C TRP A 39 2.78 33.99 5.25
N THR A 40 3.95 33.35 5.31
CA THR A 40 4.93 33.59 6.39
C THR A 40 6.17 34.37 5.94
N GLY A 41 6.41 34.44 4.63
CA GLY A 41 7.63 35.02 4.04
C GLY A 41 8.89 34.17 4.29
N GLN A 42 8.77 32.95 4.80
CA GLN A 42 9.91 32.09 5.12
C GLN A 42 10.03 30.92 4.14
N GLY A 43 10.97 30.98 3.20
CA GLY A 43 11.20 29.91 2.22
C GLY A 43 11.63 28.56 2.82
N LEU A 44 12.08 28.52 4.08
CA LEU A 44 12.35 27.26 4.77
C LEU A 44 11.07 26.46 5.08
N LEU A 45 9.91 27.13 5.19
CA LEU A 45 8.64 26.45 5.44
C LEU A 45 8.15 25.67 4.21
N ASP A 46 8.42 26.14 3.00
CA ASP A 46 8.14 25.39 1.77
C ASP A 46 8.85 24.03 1.78
N TRP A 47 10.16 24.04 2.08
CA TRP A 47 10.96 22.83 2.22
C TRP A 47 10.47 21.92 3.35
N ALA A 48 10.17 22.47 4.52
CA ALA A 48 9.69 21.68 5.67
C ALA A 48 8.35 21.00 5.37
N VAL A 49 7.41 21.71 4.74
CA VAL A 49 6.10 21.19 4.35
C VAL A 49 6.24 20.12 3.27
N THR A 50 7.08 20.35 2.27
CA THR A 50 7.36 19.38 1.20
C THR A 50 7.97 18.08 1.76
N CYS A 51 8.92 18.19 2.69
CA CYS A 51 9.51 17.04 3.38
C CYS A 51 8.49 16.29 4.24
N ALA A 52 7.69 17.01 5.03
CA ALA A 52 6.65 16.41 5.87
C ALA A 52 5.59 15.67 5.03
N TRP A 53 5.18 16.27 3.91
CA TRP A 53 4.22 15.66 2.98
C TRP A 53 4.79 14.40 2.32
N SER A 54 6.06 14.43 1.90
CA SER A 54 6.75 13.27 1.34
C SER A 54 6.87 12.12 2.36
N GLY A 55 7.21 12.42 3.62
CA GLY A 55 7.23 11.45 4.70
C GLY A 55 5.85 10.83 4.97
N LEU A 56 4.79 11.65 4.94
CA LEU A 56 3.41 11.19 5.09
C LEU A 56 2.98 10.26 3.94
N ALA A 57 3.32 10.61 2.70
CA ALA A 57 3.04 9.78 1.54
C ALA A 57 3.70 8.41 1.66
N VAL A 58 4.99 8.34 2.05
CA VAL A 58 5.70 7.08 2.31
C VAL A 58 5.06 6.29 3.44
N LEU A 59 4.61 6.94 4.51
CA LEU A 59 3.94 6.30 5.63
C LEU A 59 2.60 5.65 5.23
N VAL A 60 1.85 6.29 4.33
CA VAL A 60 0.55 5.81 3.83
C VAL A 60 0.72 4.74 2.76
N LEU A 61 1.65 4.93 1.83
CA LEU A 61 1.91 4.00 0.71
C LEU A 61 2.74 2.78 1.13
N GLY A 62 3.59 2.94 2.14
CA GLY A 62 4.52 1.91 2.61
C GLY A 62 3.86 0.56 2.92
N PRO A 63 2.75 0.50 3.69
CA PRO A 63 2.03 -0.73 3.98
C PRO A 63 1.53 -1.49 2.74
N TYR A 64 1.22 -0.79 1.65
CA TYR A 64 0.78 -1.43 0.40
C TYR A 64 1.93 -2.04 -0.41
N CYS A 65 3.16 -1.58 -0.15
CA CYS A 65 4.37 -1.99 -0.85
C CYS A 65 5.32 -2.82 0.03
N SER A 66 4.84 -3.30 1.18
CA SER A 66 5.58 -4.08 2.19
C SER A 66 6.75 -3.31 2.87
N TYR A 67 6.77 -1.98 2.76
CA TYR A 67 7.74 -1.09 3.42
C TYR A 67 7.41 -0.86 4.89
N ARG A 68 8.42 -0.63 5.75
CA ARG A 68 8.18 -0.35 7.18
C ARG A 68 7.74 1.10 7.35
N ARG A 69 6.92 1.36 8.37
CA ARG A 69 6.65 2.73 8.84
C ARG A 69 7.92 3.50 9.22
N ARG A 70 8.99 2.80 9.59
CA ARG A 70 10.31 3.39 9.87
C ARG A 70 10.93 4.03 8.63
N ASP A 71 10.60 3.55 7.44
CA ASP A 71 11.12 4.09 6.18
C ASP A 71 10.46 5.43 5.82
N ALA A 72 9.38 5.82 6.51
CA ALA A 72 8.84 7.19 6.43
C ALA A 72 9.86 8.25 6.87
N ALA A 73 10.80 7.89 7.76
CA ALA A 73 11.90 8.78 8.13
C ALA A 73 12.83 9.06 6.93
N LEU A 74 13.02 8.08 6.05
CA LEU A 74 13.77 8.27 4.81
C LEU A 74 12.97 9.13 3.82
N GLY A 75 11.64 9.09 3.88
CA GLY A 75 10.74 9.95 3.11
C GLY A 75 10.80 11.44 3.48
N LEU A 76 11.35 11.79 4.66
CA LEU A 76 11.59 13.20 5.05
C LEU A 76 12.80 13.81 4.34
N VAL A 77 13.69 13.00 3.77
CA VAL A 77 14.82 13.50 2.97
C VAL A 77 14.26 13.87 1.60
N PRO A 78 14.32 15.13 1.14
CA PRO A 78 13.51 15.60 0.01
C PRO A 78 13.74 14.82 -1.29
N LEU A 79 14.99 14.67 -1.73
CA LEU A 79 15.33 13.92 -2.94
C LEU A 79 15.02 12.42 -2.80
N TYR A 80 15.29 11.84 -1.63
CA TYR A 80 15.05 10.42 -1.38
C TYR A 80 13.54 10.12 -1.25
N GLY A 81 12.79 11.05 -0.69
CA GLY A 81 11.33 11.01 -0.57
C GLY A 81 10.67 10.99 -1.94
N TRP A 82 11.10 11.84 -2.88
CA TRP A 82 10.59 11.79 -4.26
C TRP A 82 10.90 10.48 -4.96
N TYR A 83 12.12 9.96 -4.77
CA TYR A 83 12.47 8.63 -5.28
C TYR A 83 11.58 7.53 -4.70
N LEU A 84 11.40 7.52 -3.37
CA LEU A 84 10.54 6.54 -2.70
C LEU A 84 9.08 6.66 -3.14
N VAL A 85 8.53 7.86 -3.22
CA VAL A 85 7.16 8.11 -3.68
C VAL A 85 6.98 7.64 -5.12
N SER A 86 7.95 7.86 -6.00
CA SER A 86 7.92 7.34 -7.38
C SER A 86 7.89 5.81 -7.41
N LEU A 87 8.79 5.19 -6.64
CA LEU A 87 8.89 3.72 -6.56
C LEU A 87 7.63 3.10 -5.95
N LEU A 88 7.08 3.69 -4.89
CA LEU A 88 5.85 3.25 -4.23
C LEU A 88 4.63 3.43 -5.15
N SER A 89 4.56 4.53 -5.91
CA SER A 89 3.48 4.77 -6.88
C SER A 89 3.49 3.71 -7.98
N TRP A 90 4.68 3.37 -8.48
CA TRP A 90 4.87 2.29 -9.44
C TRP A 90 4.45 0.93 -8.85
N ARG A 91 4.84 0.61 -7.62
CA ARG A 91 4.44 -0.62 -6.94
C ARG A 91 2.93 -0.70 -6.72
N VAL A 92 2.29 0.37 -6.28
CA VAL A 92 0.83 0.40 -6.12
C VAL A 92 0.10 0.16 -7.45
N ALA A 93 0.64 0.64 -8.57
CA ALA A 93 0.06 0.42 -9.88
C ALA A 93 0.08 -1.06 -10.33
N LEU A 94 1.05 -1.84 -9.85
CA LEU A 94 1.18 -3.27 -10.13
C LEU A 94 0.18 -4.13 -9.34
N LEU A 95 -0.40 -3.63 -8.25
CA LEU A 95 -1.41 -4.36 -7.49
C LEU A 95 -2.62 -4.72 -8.38
N PRO A 96 -3.15 -5.97 -8.31
CA PRO A 96 -2.94 -6.97 -7.26
C PRO A 96 -1.82 -8.00 -7.53
N LEU A 97 -1.18 -7.96 -8.70
CA LEU A 97 -0.08 -8.86 -9.07
C LEU A 97 1.26 -8.15 -8.88
N ARG A 98 1.92 -8.42 -7.76
CA ARG A 98 3.23 -7.84 -7.45
C ARG A 98 4.35 -8.76 -7.91
N ASP A 99 5.46 -8.17 -8.34
CA ASP A 99 6.72 -8.80 -8.74
C ASP A 99 7.75 -8.85 -7.59
N TRP A 100 7.53 -8.12 -6.50
CA TRP A 100 8.38 -8.17 -5.31
C TRP A 100 7.95 -9.23 -4.30
N GLU A 101 8.93 -9.77 -3.57
CA GLU A 101 8.70 -10.81 -2.57
C GLU A 101 7.87 -10.28 -1.37
N PRO A 102 6.88 -11.05 -0.89
CA PRO A 102 6.16 -10.81 0.35
C PRO A 102 7.12 -10.73 1.52
N ARG A 103 6.74 -9.92 2.48
CA ARG A 103 7.41 -9.88 3.77
C ARG A 103 7.16 -11.19 4.56
N ASP A 104 8.02 -11.49 5.52
CA ASP A 104 7.88 -12.67 6.39
C ASP A 104 6.51 -12.78 7.07
N ASP A 105 5.98 -11.65 7.54
CA ASP A 105 4.67 -11.50 8.16
C ASP A 105 3.48 -11.46 7.17
N GLU A 106 3.79 -11.41 5.87
CA GLU A 106 2.83 -11.45 4.76
C GLU A 106 2.83 -12.79 4.03
N PHE A 107 3.82 -13.68 4.25
CA PHE A 107 3.89 -14.98 3.55
C PHE A 107 2.64 -15.83 3.72
N TRP A 108 1.99 -15.80 4.90
CA TRP A 108 0.75 -16.54 5.12
C TRP A 108 -0.45 -16.01 4.30
N ARG A 109 -0.35 -14.77 3.79
CA ARG A 109 -1.34 -14.12 2.91
C ARG A 109 -0.96 -14.17 1.43
N ALA A 110 0.33 -14.33 1.15
CA ALA A 110 0.83 -14.28 -0.21
C ALA A 110 0.69 -15.65 -0.87
N ARG A 111 -0.01 -15.67 -2.00
CA ARG A 111 -0.11 -16.88 -2.81
C ARG A 111 0.90 -16.78 -3.96
N TRP A 112 1.87 -17.68 -3.97
CA TRP A 112 2.71 -17.89 -5.14
C TRP A 112 1.84 -18.40 -6.28
N LEU A 113 1.79 -17.66 -7.39
CA LEU A 113 1.00 -18.05 -8.55
C LEU A 113 1.82 -19.03 -9.41
N THR A 114 1.16 -20.08 -9.90
CA THR A 114 1.73 -21.12 -10.78
C THR A 114 0.98 -21.11 -12.12
N GLY A 115 1.63 -21.50 -13.23
CA GLY A 115 1.10 -21.41 -14.61
C GLY A 115 1.67 -20.22 -15.40
N ASP A 116 0.86 -19.57 -16.25
CA ASP A 116 1.28 -18.44 -17.10
C ASP A 116 1.70 -17.17 -16.32
N LEU A 117 1.46 -17.13 -15.00
CA LEU A 117 1.77 -16.03 -14.09
C LEU A 117 2.89 -16.39 -13.08
N VAL A 118 3.70 -17.41 -13.38
CA VAL A 118 4.87 -17.79 -12.57
C VAL A 118 5.79 -16.59 -12.35
N GLY A 119 6.14 -16.32 -11.10
CA GLY A 119 6.98 -15.20 -10.69
C GLY A 119 6.22 -14.01 -10.08
N TYR A 120 4.89 -13.99 -10.15
CA TYR A 120 4.08 -12.96 -9.48
C TYR A 120 3.49 -13.47 -8.15
N TRP A 121 3.54 -12.62 -7.13
CA TRP A 121 2.83 -12.82 -5.88
C TRP A 121 1.47 -12.14 -5.92
N ARG A 122 0.42 -12.83 -5.49
CA ARG A 122 -0.89 -12.21 -5.28
C ARG A 122 -0.95 -11.56 -3.90
N ALA A 123 -1.24 -10.26 -3.85
CA ALA A 123 -1.57 -9.58 -2.60
C ALA A 123 -3.09 -9.63 -2.40
N ASP A 124 -3.59 -10.62 -1.64
CA ASP A 124 -4.97 -10.58 -1.18
C ASP A 124 -5.10 -9.42 -0.17
N GLN A 125 -6.02 -8.49 -0.42
CA GLN A 125 -6.25 -7.37 0.49
C GLN A 125 -6.67 -7.90 1.86
N LEU A 126 -6.21 -7.25 2.94
CA LEU A 126 -6.73 -7.50 4.28
C LEU A 126 -8.26 -7.56 4.19
N PRO A 127 -8.92 -8.56 4.82
CA PRO A 127 -10.33 -8.39 5.11
C PRO A 127 -10.44 -7.05 5.82
N ARG A 128 -11.31 -6.15 5.33
CA ARG A 128 -11.74 -4.99 6.13
C ARG A 128 -12.00 -5.51 7.55
N PRO A 129 -11.66 -4.77 8.62
CA PRO A 129 -12.04 -5.15 9.97
C PRO A 129 -13.57 -5.08 10.11
N GLY A 130 -14.26 -6.01 9.46
CA GLY A 130 -15.68 -6.20 9.42
C GLY A 130 -15.92 -7.47 10.21
N ARG A 131 -16.50 -7.28 11.40
CA ARG A 131 -17.10 -8.29 12.28
C ARG A 131 -16.42 -9.65 12.25
N ARG A 132 -15.71 -9.97 13.34
CA ARG A 132 -15.45 -11.36 13.75
C ARG A 132 -16.69 -12.20 13.39
N PRO A 133 -16.59 -13.20 12.50
CA PRO A 133 -17.68 -14.13 12.33
C PRO A 133 -17.94 -14.73 13.70
N ALA A 134 -19.18 -14.59 14.18
CA ALA A 134 -19.60 -15.21 15.43
C ALA A 134 -19.25 -16.69 15.31
N HIS A 135 -18.36 -17.15 16.20
CA HIS A 135 -17.97 -18.54 16.28
C HIS A 135 -19.26 -19.37 16.36
N PRO A 136 -19.58 -20.26 15.40
CA PRO A 136 -20.75 -21.10 15.56
C PRO A 136 -20.56 -21.90 16.85
N ALA A 137 -21.49 -21.73 17.77
CA ALA A 137 -21.50 -22.43 19.04
C ALA A 137 -21.34 -23.93 18.75
N ARG A 138 -20.31 -24.55 19.34
CA ARG A 138 -20.12 -26.00 19.29
C ARG A 138 -21.44 -26.66 19.69
N PRO A 139 -22.01 -27.57 18.88
CA PRO A 139 -23.14 -28.37 19.35
C PRO A 139 -22.67 -29.20 20.54
N ARG A 140 -23.39 -29.06 21.67
CA ARG A 140 -23.18 -29.91 22.84
C ARG A 140 -23.36 -31.36 22.40
N CYS A 141 -22.32 -32.18 22.55
CA CYS A 141 -22.48 -33.63 22.49
C CYS A 141 -23.42 -34.06 23.63
N SER A 142 -24.67 -34.37 23.30
CA SER A 142 -25.51 -35.18 24.16
C SER A 142 -24.98 -36.61 24.11
N VAL A 143 -24.21 -36.97 25.14
CA VAL A 143 -23.88 -38.37 25.44
C VAL A 143 -25.19 -39.04 25.85
N HIS A 144 -25.85 -39.70 24.90
CA HIS A 144 -26.92 -40.63 25.20
C HIS A 144 -26.28 -41.93 25.67
N GLY A 145 -26.23 -42.10 26.99
CA GLY A 145 -25.99 -43.40 27.61
C GLY A 145 -27.08 -44.37 27.17
N ARG A 146 -26.66 -45.51 26.62
CA ARG A 146 -27.52 -46.68 26.47
C ARG A 146 -26.88 -47.82 27.25
N TRP A 147 -27.71 -48.29 28.18
CA TRP A 147 -27.75 -49.54 28.93
C TRP A 147 -27.07 -50.73 28.25
#